data_AF-A0A951C2P3-F1
#
_entry.id   AF-A0A951C2P3-F1
#
_cell.length_a   1.000
_cell.length_b   1.000
_cell.length_c   1.000
_cell.angle_alpha   90.00
_cell.angle_beta   90.00
_cell.angle_gamma   90.00
#
_symmetry.space_group_name_H-M   'P 1'
#
loop_
_entity.id
_entity.type
_entity.pdbx_description
1 polymer ?
#
loop_
_entity_poly.entity_id
_entity_poly.type
_entity_poly.pdbx_seq_one_letter_code
_entity_poly.pdbx_strand_id
1 'polypeptide(L)'
;MIQTELMEGLTFDDVLLEPAHSEVLPSEADTRTCLTRQIGLNIPIVSAAMDTVTESHLAIALAQQGGIGIIHRNMPVEREAEEVDRVKRSESGMIVDPITIGPEKSIADARDLMRHYRISGVPVTKDGKLVGILTNRDLRFETRSHIAIEEVMTKENLITVPVGTTLEQAEAILHQHRVEKLLVVDDHYNLKGLITVKDIQKKLKYPNAAKDAQGRLRAGAAIGATGDFLERAQELVRRKVDVIAIDTAHA
;
A
#
# COMPACT_ATOMS: atom_id res chain seq x y z
N MET A 1 51.66 -15.49 -1.61
CA MET A 1 52.27 -14.65 -0.56
C MET A 1 51.33 -14.67 0.62
N ILE A 2 51.78 -15.15 1.79
CA ILE A 2 50.99 -15.07 3.02
C ILE A 2 51.06 -13.59 3.45
N GLN A 3 49.91 -12.92 3.56
CA GLN A 3 49.86 -11.56 4.10
C GLN A 3 50.51 -11.56 5.48
N THR A 4 51.52 -10.73 5.65
CA THR A 4 52.40 -10.71 6.83
C THR A 4 51.78 -9.95 8.00
N GLU A 5 50.72 -9.20 7.74
CA GLU A 5 49.88 -8.53 8.73
C GLU A 5 48.48 -9.14 8.70
N LEU A 6 48.01 -9.59 9.87
CA LEU A 6 46.64 -10.07 10.06
C LEU A 6 45.72 -8.85 10.16
N MET A 7 44.61 -8.84 9.41
CA MET A 7 43.60 -7.80 9.56
C MET A 7 42.86 -7.99 10.89
N GLU A 8 42.88 -6.96 11.73
CA GLU A 8 42.04 -6.89 12.93
C GLU A 8 40.60 -6.55 12.55
N GLY A 9 39.64 -7.24 13.15
CA GLY A 9 38.21 -6.99 13.00
C GLY A 9 37.63 -6.44 14.30
N LEU A 10 36.80 -5.40 14.21
CA LEU A 10 36.12 -4.78 15.33
C LEU A 10 34.60 -5.00 15.21
N THR A 11 33.91 -5.11 16.34
CA THR A 11 32.44 -5.12 16.45
C THR A 11 31.93 -3.85 17.15
N PHE A 12 30.61 -3.72 17.29
CA PHE A 12 29.97 -2.54 17.89
C PHE A 12 30.43 -2.25 19.33
N ASP A 13 30.63 -3.28 20.14
CA ASP A 13 31.01 -3.14 21.56
C ASP A 13 32.48 -2.79 21.77
N ASP A 14 33.31 -2.87 20.72
CA ASP A 14 34.75 -2.54 20.80
C ASP A 14 35.03 -1.04 20.70
N VAL A 15 34.03 -0.23 20.30
CA VAL A 15 34.21 1.18 19.95
C VAL A 15 33.12 2.08 20.56
N LEU A 16 33.46 3.35 20.75
CA LEU A 16 32.52 4.40 21.15
C LEU A 16 32.68 5.61 20.23
N LEU A 17 31.60 6.35 20.02
CA LEU A 17 31.64 7.62 19.30
C LEU A 17 32.15 8.73 20.22
N GLU A 18 33.17 9.45 19.78
CA GLU A 18 33.68 10.63 20.50
C GLU A 18 32.69 11.81 20.33
N PRO A 19 32.19 12.42 21.42
CA PRO A 19 31.31 13.57 21.31
C PRO A 19 32.01 14.76 20.65
N ALA A 20 31.31 15.44 19.75
CA ALA A 20 31.78 16.67 19.10
C ALA A 20 30.81 17.83 19.34
N HIS A 21 31.27 19.05 19.07
CA HIS A 21 30.41 20.23 19.12
C HIS A 21 29.23 20.10 18.14
N SER A 22 28.01 20.37 18.61
CA SER A 22 26.78 20.34 17.81
C SER A 22 25.96 21.59 18.06
N GLU A 23 25.47 22.20 16.99
CA GLU A 23 24.47 23.28 17.02
C GLU A 23 23.06 22.76 16.72
N VAL A 24 22.92 21.46 16.40
CA VAL A 24 21.65 20.82 16.04
C VAL A 24 21.05 20.16 17.27
N LEU A 25 19.77 20.44 17.54
CA LEU A 25 19.02 19.75 18.57
C LEU A 25 18.63 18.34 18.10
N PRO A 26 18.58 17.32 18.98
CA PRO A 26 18.21 15.96 18.58
C PRO A 26 16.86 15.84 17.85
N SER A 27 15.89 16.69 18.17
CA SER A 27 14.58 16.72 17.51
C SER A 27 14.61 17.28 16.09
N GLU A 28 15.68 17.99 15.72
CA GLU A 28 15.88 18.60 14.41
C GLU A 28 16.79 17.75 13.52
N ALA A 29 17.37 16.68 14.06
CA ALA A 29 18.23 15.78 13.32
C ALA A 29 17.45 15.07 12.20
N ASP A 30 17.94 15.21 10.96
CA ASP A 30 17.37 14.52 9.81
C ASP A 30 17.93 13.10 9.70
N THR A 31 17.07 12.11 9.86
CA THR A 31 17.43 10.68 9.80
C THR A 31 17.08 10.03 8.46
N ARG A 32 16.66 10.83 7.47
CA ARG A 32 16.38 10.33 6.12
C ARG A 32 17.63 9.67 5.52
N THR A 33 17.41 8.58 4.80
CA THR A 33 18.50 7.82 4.17
C THR A 33 18.06 7.23 2.83
N CYS A 34 18.99 6.66 2.07
CA CYS A 34 18.71 5.96 0.83
C CYS A 34 18.98 4.46 0.98
N LEU A 35 17.95 3.63 0.82
CA LEU A 35 18.09 2.18 0.78
C LEU A 35 18.72 1.72 -0.54
N THR A 36 18.32 2.35 -1.65
CA THR A 36 18.89 2.11 -2.98
C THR A 36 19.20 3.44 -3.65
N ARG A 37 19.81 3.41 -4.84
CA ARG A 37 20.06 4.61 -5.66
C ARG A 37 18.79 5.43 -5.97
N GLN A 38 17.61 4.82 -5.89
CA GLN A 38 16.34 5.46 -6.26
C GLN A 38 15.31 5.47 -5.12
N ILE A 39 15.56 4.74 -4.02
CA ILE A 39 14.58 4.56 -2.94
C ILE A 39 15.13 5.18 -1.67
N GLY A 40 14.56 6.34 -1.33
CA GLY A 40 14.72 6.99 -0.04
C GLY A 40 13.78 6.41 1.02
N LEU A 41 14.22 6.44 2.27
CA LEU A 41 13.44 6.15 3.47
C LEU A 41 13.46 7.37 4.38
N ASN A 42 12.40 7.51 5.19
CA ASN A 42 12.28 8.62 6.13
C ASN A 42 12.95 8.33 7.48
N ILE A 43 13.22 7.06 7.78
CA ILE A 43 14.06 6.60 8.89
C ILE A 43 14.97 5.47 8.39
N PRO A 44 16.15 5.25 8.99
CA PRO A 44 17.11 4.24 8.54
C PRO A 44 16.79 2.86 9.14
N ILE A 45 15.53 2.42 9.05
CA ILE A 45 15.07 1.15 9.64
C ILE A 45 14.45 0.26 8.55
N VAL A 46 14.99 -0.96 8.46
CA VAL A 46 14.52 -2.03 7.58
C VAL A 46 14.26 -3.26 8.43
N SER A 47 13.11 -3.93 8.27
CA SER A 47 12.86 -5.19 8.97
C SER A 47 13.40 -6.39 8.18
N ALA A 48 13.96 -7.36 8.91
CA ALA A 48 14.56 -8.55 8.32
C ALA A 48 13.52 -9.46 7.63
N ALA A 49 13.95 -10.13 6.55
CA ALA A 49 13.13 -11.04 5.76
C ALA A 49 12.97 -12.42 6.42
N MET A 50 12.45 -12.44 7.65
CA MET A 50 12.25 -13.65 8.45
C MET A 50 10.76 -13.89 8.71
N ASP A 51 10.35 -15.15 8.74
CA ASP A 51 8.96 -15.57 8.98
C ASP A 51 8.40 -15.15 10.33
N THR A 52 9.27 -15.10 11.34
CA THR A 52 8.95 -14.63 12.68
C THR A 52 8.94 -13.11 12.83
N VAL A 53 9.29 -12.37 11.76
CA VAL A 53 9.48 -10.91 11.81
C VAL A 53 8.54 -10.20 10.85
N THR A 54 8.65 -10.44 9.54
CA THR A 54 8.07 -9.53 8.53
C THR A 54 7.08 -10.20 7.59
N GLU A 55 5.80 -10.06 7.90
CA GLU A 55 4.68 -10.18 6.95
C GLU A 55 4.04 -8.80 6.69
N SER A 56 2.90 -8.74 5.97
CA SER A 56 2.25 -7.47 5.62
C SER A 56 1.96 -6.58 6.83
N HIS A 57 1.64 -7.13 7.99
CA HIS A 57 1.32 -6.33 9.18
C HIS A 57 2.50 -5.46 9.63
N LEU A 58 3.68 -6.06 9.82
CA LEU A 58 4.88 -5.31 10.21
C LEU A 58 5.34 -4.41 9.06
N ALA A 59 5.30 -4.89 7.81
CA ALA A 59 5.70 -4.08 6.66
C ALA A 59 4.84 -2.80 6.52
N ILE A 60 3.52 -2.89 6.75
CA ILE A 60 2.62 -1.73 6.79
C ILE A 60 3.01 -0.79 7.93
N ALA A 61 3.16 -1.32 9.15
CA ALA A 61 3.47 -0.49 10.31
C ALA A 61 4.81 0.24 10.18
N LEU A 62 5.84 -0.46 9.68
CA LEU A 62 7.17 0.11 9.49
C LEU A 62 7.18 1.14 8.36
N ALA A 63 6.51 0.86 7.24
CA ALA A 63 6.35 1.84 6.16
C ALA A 63 5.59 3.08 6.62
N GLN A 64 4.57 2.95 7.48
CA GLN A 64 3.88 4.09 8.09
C GLN A 64 4.80 4.96 8.96
N GLN A 65 5.78 4.36 9.64
CA GLN A 65 6.78 5.11 10.42
C GLN A 65 7.95 5.66 9.58
N GLY A 66 8.01 5.32 8.29
CA GLY A 66 9.01 5.84 7.36
C GLY A 66 10.14 4.87 6.99
N GLY A 67 10.12 3.66 7.54
CA GLY A 67 11.04 2.58 7.17
C GLY A 67 10.49 1.74 6.02
N ILE A 68 10.95 0.50 5.91
CA ILE A 68 10.42 -0.47 4.95
C ILE A 68 10.56 -1.89 5.49
N GLY A 69 9.52 -2.71 5.29
CA GLY A 69 9.60 -4.13 5.60
C GLY A 69 9.97 -4.96 4.38
N ILE A 70 10.85 -5.96 4.57
CA ILE A 70 11.15 -6.99 3.56
C ILE A 70 10.37 -8.25 3.91
N ILE A 71 9.36 -8.59 3.12
CA ILE A 71 8.55 -9.79 3.33
C ILE A 71 9.43 -11.02 3.07
N HIS A 72 9.32 -12.01 3.97
CA HIS A 72 10.09 -13.25 3.87
C HIS A 72 9.57 -14.20 2.79
N ARG A 73 10.46 -15.04 2.26
CA ARG A 73 10.14 -16.00 1.19
C ARG A 73 9.69 -17.38 1.65
N ASN A 74 9.58 -17.62 2.96
CA ASN A 74 9.20 -18.91 3.56
C ASN A 74 7.69 -19.18 3.42
N MET A 75 7.18 -19.07 2.20
CA MET A 75 5.78 -19.28 1.81
C MET A 75 5.68 -19.48 0.28
N PRO A 76 4.57 -20.03 -0.24
CA PRO A 76 4.32 -20.11 -1.67
C PRO A 76 4.39 -18.73 -2.35
N VAL A 77 4.74 -18.71 -3.64
CA VAL A 77 4.91 -17.47 -4.44
C VAL A 77 3.63 -16.62 -4.41
N GLU A 78 2.48 -17.25 -4.56
CA GLU A 78 1.18 -16.60 -4.55
C GLU A 78 0.91 -15.92 -3.21
N ARG A 79 1.31 -16.57 -2.12
CA ARG A 79 1.09 -16.05 -0.78
C ARG A 79 1.98 -14.84 -0.49
N GLU A 80 3.24 -14.89 -0.90
CA GLU A 80 4.14 -13.74 -0.76
C GLU A 80 3.65 -12.54 -1.58
N ALA A 81 3.17 -12.80 -2.79
CA ALA A 81 2.57 -11.80 -3.66
C ALA A 81 1.30 -11.17 -3.04
N GLU A 82 0.46 -11.97 -2.37
CA GLU A 82 -0.68 -11.47 -1.60
C GLU A 82 -0.24 -10.57 -0.44
N GLU A 83 0.82 -10.93 0.30
CA GLU A 83 1.35 -10.10 1.38
C GLU A 83 1.84 -8.75 0.85
N VAL A 84 2.56 -8.73 -0.28
CA VAL A 84 2.96 -7.47 -0.96
C VAL A 84 1.73 -6.66 -1.36
N ASP A 85 0.75 -7.30 -2.02
CA ASP A 85 -0.48 -6.63 -2.48
C ASP A 85 -1.24 -5.98 -1.31
N ARG A 86 -1.28 -6.63 -0.14
CA ARG A 86 -1.86 -6.05 1.08
C ARG A 86 -1.13 -4.80 1.55
N VAL A 87 0.21 -4.78 1.51
CA VAL A 87 0.99 -3.59 1.88
C VAL A 87 0.69 -2.45 0.89
N LYS A 88 0.77 -2.73 -0.42
CA LYS A 88 0.57 -1.73 -1.48
C LYS A 88 -0.86 -1.17 -1.51
N ARG A 89 -1.85 -1.93 -1.05
CA ARG A 89 -3.26 -1.49 -0.94
C ARG A 89 -3.63 -0.88 0.42
N SER A 90 -2.76 -0.97 1.43
CA SER A 90 -3.09 -0.49 2.78
C SER A 90 -3.33 1.01 2.80
N GLU A 91 -2.54 1.77 2.05
CA GLU A 91 -2.73 3.19 1.84
C GLU A 91 -2.45 3.55 0.40
N SER A 92 -3.22 4.49 -0.12
CA SER A 92 -2.93 5.15 -1.38
C SER A 92 -3.47 6.57 -1.33
N GLY A 93 -2.80 7.54 -1.95
CA GLY A 93 -3.38 8.87 -2.09
C GLY A 93 -4.66 8.82 -2.94
N MET A 94 -4.62 8.03 -4.00
CA MET A 94 -5.75 7.70 -4.85
C MET A 94 -5.63 6.23 -5.24
N ILE A 95 -6.70 5.46 -5.04
CA ILE A 95 -6.77 4.09 -5.53
C ILE A 95 -6.97 4.17 -7.03
N VAL A 96 -5.91 3.88 -7.80
CA VAL A 96 -5.96 3.75 -9.26
C VAL A 96 -6.57 2.38 -9.60
N ASP A 97 -7.44 2.34 -10.61
CA ASP A 97 -8.17 1.13 -11.03
C ASP A 97 -8.85 0.41 -9.86
N PRO A 98 -9.79 1.08 -9.16
CA PRO A 98 -10.52 0.48 -8.05
C PRO A 98 -11.29 -0.75 -8.52
N ILE A 99 -11.45 -1.72 -7.62
CA ILE A 99 -12.29 -2.88 -7.89
C ILE A 99 -13.72 -2.40 -8.16
N THR A 100 -14.29 -2.81 -9.28
CA THR A 100 -15.66 -2.46 -9.67
C THR A 100 -16.54 -3.69 -9.80
N ILE A 101 -17.84 -3.46 -9.90
CA ILE A 101 -18.84 -4.51 -10.16
C ILE A 101 -19.84 -4.03 -11.21
N GLY A 102 -20.39 -4.95 -11.99
CA GLY A 102 -21.43 -4.67 -12.98
C GLY A 102 -22.80 -4.45 -12.33
N PRO A 103 -23.66 -3.57 -12.88
CA PRO A 103 -24.99 -3.29 -12.33
C PRO A 103 -25.93 -4.50 -12.32
N GLU A 104 -25.74 -5.45 -13.26
CA GLU A 104 -26.53 -6.67 -13.42
C GLU A 104 -26.16 -7.80 -12.46
N LYS A 105 -25.06 -7.66 -11.72
CA LYS A 105 -24.63 -8.66 -10.73
C LYS A 105 -25.55 -8.66 -9.52
N SER A 106 -25.54 -9.77 -8.78
CA SER A 106 -26.38 -9.93 -7.60
C SER A 106 -25.78 -9.25 -6.38
N ILE A 107 -26.63 -8.96 -5.38
CA ILE A 107 -26.17 -8.48 -4.07
C ILE A 107 -25.27 -9.51 -3.37
N ALA A 108 -25.48 -10.81 -3.59
CA ALA A 108 -24.59 -11.86 -3.09
C ALA A 108 -23.15 -11.69 -3.63
N ASP A 109 -23.02 -11.48 -4.94
CA ASP A 109 -21.71 -11.26 -5.59
C ASP A 109 -21.01 -10.04 -4.99
N ALA A 110 -21.74 -8.94 -4.80
CA ALA A 110 -21.19 -7.74 -4.18
C ALA A 110 -20.71 -7.99 -2.75
N ARG A 111 -21.48 -8.72 -1.92
CA ARG A 111 -21.10 -9.04 -0.55
C ARG A 111 -19.84 -9.90 -0.49
N ASP A 112 -19.73 -10.88 -1.37
CA ASP A 112 -18.57 -11.77 -1.41
C ASP A 112 -17.32 -11.02 -1.89
N LEU A 113 -17.46 -10.17 -2.92
CA LEU A 113 -16.40 -9.26 -3.36
C LEU A 113 -15.93 -8.34 -2.22
N MET A 114 -16.87 -7.68 -1.55
CA MET A 114 -16.57 -6.75 -0.45
C MET A 114 -15.89 -7.46 0.73
N ARG A 115 -16.30 -8.69 1.04
CA ARG A 115 -15.70 -9.52 2.09
C ARG A 115 -14.31 -10.00 1.73
N HIS A 116 -14.13 -10.49 0.50
CA HIS A 116 -12.86 -10.99 -0.01
C HIS A 116 -11.79 -9.89 0.00
N TYR A 117 -12.14 -8.70 -0.51
CA TYR A 117 -11.23 -7.57 -0.57
C TYR A 117 -11.26 -6.66 0.67
N ARG A 118 -12.10 -6.97 1.66
CA ARG A 118 -12.30 -6.18 2.90
C ARG A 118 -12.59 -4.70 2.64
N ILE A 119 -13.38 -4.41 1.62
CA ILE A 119 -13.79 -3.05 1.23
C ILE A 119 -15.22 -2.76 1.69
N SER A 120 -15.48 -1.52 2.13
CA SER A 120 -16.79 -1.10 2.65
C SER A 120 -17.69 -0.42 1.60
N GLY A 121 -17.21 -0.29 0.37
CA GLY A 121 -18.02 0.11 -0.77
C GLY A 121 -17.29 -0.17 -2.08
N VAL A 122 -18.07 -0.41 -3.13
CA VAL A 122 -17.62 -0.78 -4.47
C VAL A 122 -18.28 0.14 -5.50
N PRO A 123 -17.50 0.80 -6.36
CA PRO A 123 -18.02 1.51 -7.52
C PRO A 123 -18.71 0.54 -8.50
N VAL A 124 -19.85 0.96 -9.04
CA VAL A 124 -20.59 0.19 -10.04
C VAL A 124 -20.33 0.81 -11.41
N THR A 125 -19.85 0.01 -12.34
CA THR A 125 -19.48 0.47 -13.68
C THR A 125 -20.13 -0.38 -14.77
N LYS A 126 -20.53 0.26 -15.87
CA LYS A 126 -20.98 -0.39 -17.09
C LYS A 126 -20.08 0.06 -18.24
N ASP A 127 -19.37 -0.87 -18.86
CA ASP A 127 -18.43 -0.59 -19.95
C ASP A 127 -17.39 0.50 -19.60
N GLY A 128 -16.92 0.50 -18.35
CA GLY A 128 -15.96 1.50 -17.82
C GLY A 128 -16.59 2.81 -17.33
N LYS A 129 -17.84 3.10 -17.69
CA LYS A 129 -18.58 4.28 -17.21
C LYS A 129 -19.09 4.07 -15.80
N LEU A 130 -18.92 5.09 -14.95
CA LEU A 130 -19.46 5.09 -13.60
C LEU A 130 -20.99 5.26 -13.65
N VAL A 131 -21.71 4.29 -13.08
CA VAL A 131 -23.19 4.29 -13.04
C VAL A 131 -23.75 4.30 -11.62
N GLY A 132 -22.91 4.05 -10.61
CA GLY A 132 -23.33 4.07 -9.22
C GLY A 132 -22.23 3.74 -8.23
N ILE A 133 -22.58 3.74 -6.96
CA ILE A 133 -21.77 3.20 -5.87
C ILE A 133 -22.64 2.37 -4.94
N LEU A 134 -22.11 1.24 -4.49
CA LEU A 134 -22.73 0.39 -3.50
C LEU A 134 -21.89 0.39 -2.23
N THR A 135 -22.49 0.62 -1.08
CA THR A 135 -21.81 0.71 0.21
C THR A 135 -22.39 -0.27 1.23
N ASN A 136 -21.66 -0.52 2.32
CA ASN A 136 -22.17 -1.30 3.44
C ASN A 136 -23.46 -0.73 4.04
N ARG A 137 -23.74 0.58 3.88
CA ARG A 137 -24.98 1.19 4.37
C ARG A 137 -26.18 0.69 3.57
N ASP A 138 -26.03 0.58 2.26
CA ASP A 138 -27.08 0.13 1.34
C ASP A 138 -27.40 -1.36 1.55
N LEU A 139 -26.39 -2.15 1.93
CA LEU A 139 -26.52 -3.59 2.14
C LEU A 139 -26.91 -4.00 3.56
N ARG A 140 -26.88 -3.11 4.55
CA ARG A 140 -26.99 -3.46 5.97
C ARG A 140 -28.33 -4.12 6.33
N PHE A 141 -29.41 -3.74 5.68
CA PHE A 141 -30.77 -4.24 5.95
C PHE A 141 -31.39 -4.97 4.76
N GLU A 142 -30.62 -5.17 3.68
CA GLU A 142 -31.12 -5.82 2.48
C GLU A 142 -31.05 -7.35 2.62
N THR A 143 -32.21 -8.02 2.68
CA THR A 143 -32.28 -9.47 2.83
C THR A 143 -32.32 -10.20 1.50
N ARG A 144 -32.67 -9.50 0.41
CA ARG A 144 -32.78 -10.07 -0.94
C ARG A 144 -31.39 -10.17 -1.55
N SER A 145 -30.82 -11.37 -1.57
CA SER A 145 -29.48 -11.61 -2.11
C SER A 145 -29.44 -11.75 -3.64
N HIS A 146 -30.57 -12.09 -4.26
CA HIS A 146 -30.68 -12.44 -5.69
C HIS A 146 -31.01 -11.26 -6.60
N ILE A 147 -31.44 -10.13 -6.04
CA ILE A 147 -31.76 -8.94 -6.84
C ILE A 147 -30.49 -8.30 -7.40
N ALA A 148 -30.66 -7.56 -8.50
CA ALA A 148 -29.55 -6.88 -9.15
C ALA A 148 -29.06 -5.70 -8.31
N ILE A 149 -27.76 -5.43 -8.35
CA ILE A 149 -27.13 -4.30 -7.66
C ILE A 149 -27.75 -2.98 -8.10
N GLU A 150 -28.15 -2.86 -9.35
CA GLU A 150 -28.80 -1.66 -9.85
C GLU A 150 -30.09 -1.30 -9.12
N GLU A 151 -30.77 -2.22 -8.45
CA GLU A 151 -31.99 -1.88 -7.71
C GLU A 151 -31.71 -1.16 -6.37
N VAL A 152 -30.49 -1.30 -5.85
CA VAL A 152 -30.13 -0.86 -4.49
C VAL A 152 -28.98 0.15 -4.47
N MET A 153 -28.16 0.19 -5.50
CA MET A 153 -27.03 1.13 -5.57
C MET A 153 -27.48 2.60 -5.56
N THR A 154 -26.63 3.48 -5.04
CA THR A 154 -26.82 4.92 -5.20
C THR A 154 -26.48 5.31 -6.65
N LYS A 155 -27.44 5.90 -7.38
CA LYS A 155 -27.27 6.35 -8.79
C LYS A 155 -27.32 7.87 -8.95
N GLU A 156 -28.12 8.53 -8.11
CA GLU A 156 -28.34 9.97 -8.18
C GLU A 156 -27.40 10.70 -7.22
N ASN A 157 -27.03 11.93 -7.58
CA ASN A 157 -26.14 12.79 -6.78
C ASN A 157 -24.80 12.13 -6.42
N LEU A 158 -24.24 11.35 -7.35
CA LEU A 158 -22.90 10.80 -7.20
C LEU A 158 -21.91 11.95 -7.10
N ILE A 159 -21.23 12.04 -5.96
CA ILE A 159 -20.17 13.01 -5.76
C ILE A 159 -18.92 12.48 -6.46
N THR A 160 -18.52 13.14 -7.53
CA THR A 160 -17.38 12.79 -8.37
C THR A 160 -16.41 13.96 -8.47
N VAL A 161 -15.16 13.67 -8.80
CA VAL A 161 -14.12 14.67 -9.06
C VAL A 161 -13.30 14.31 -10.30
N PRO A 162 -12.72 15.29 -11.01
CA PRO A 162 -11.87 15.02 -12.16
C PRO A 162 -10.51 14.41 -11.76
N VAL A 163 -9.88 13.72 -12.70
CA VAL A 163 -8.47 13.31 -12.58
C VAL A 163 -7.59 14.52 -12.32
N GLY A 164 -6.64 14.38 -11.40
CA GLY A 164 -5.75 15.47 -10.97
C GLY A 164 -6.22 16.23 -9.73
N THR A 165 -7.37 15.87 -9.16
CA THR A 165 -7.82 16.40 -7.87
C THR A 165 -6.81 16.08 -6.78
N THR A 166 -6.36 17.12 -6.07
CA THR A 166 -5.42 16.99 -4.95
C THR A 166 -6.09 16.37 -3.74
N LEU A 167 -5.30 15.81 -2.81
CA LEU A 167 -5.84 15.25 -1.57
C LEU A 167 -6.53 16.31 -0.72
N GLU A 168 -6.00 17.53 -0.71
CA GLU A 168 -6.53 18.66 0.04
C GLU A 168 -7.89 19.13 -0.53
N GLN A 169 -8.04 19.15 -1.85
CA GLN A 169 -9.33 19.39 -2.50
C GLN A 169 -10.33 18.25 -2.23
N ALA A 170 -9.86 17.00 -2.29
CA ALA A 170 -10.69 15.84 -2.00
C ALA A 170 -11.21 15.87 -0.55
N GLU A 171 -10.37 16.26 0.42
CA GLU A 171 -10.76 16.44 1.82
C GLU A 171 -11.90 17.44 1.98
N ALA A 172 -11.79 18.61 1.35
CA ALA A 172 -12.83 19.64 1.40
C ALA A 172 -14.16 19.14 0.84
N ILE A 173 -14.14 18.41 -0.28
CA ILE A 173 -15.34 17.86 -0.94
C ILE A 173 -15.97 16.75 -0.09
N LEU A 174 -15.15 15.82 0.43
CA LEU A 174 -15.62 14.75 1.33
C LEU A 174 -16.30 15.35 2.58
N HIS A 175 -15.72 16.40 3.17
CA HIS A 175 -16.29 17.10 4.32
C HIS A 175 -17.59 17.83 3.98
N GLN A 176 -17.61 18.59 2.87
CA GLN A 176 -18.78 19.34 2.42
C GLN A 176 -20.00 18.43 2.16
N HIS A 177 -19.77 17.30 1.48
CA HIS A 177 -20.84 16.38 1.11
C HIS A 177 -21.09 15.27 2.13
N ARG A 178 -20.29 15.20 3.21
CA ARG A 178 -20.39 14.19 4.28
C ARG A 178 -20.39 12.75 3.76
N VAL A 179 -19.56 12.49 2.75
CA VAL A 179 -19.37 11.16 2.16
C VAL A 179 -17.99 10.61 2.53
N GLU A 180 -17.87 9.28 2.61
CA GLU A 180 -16.61 8.62 2.99
C GLU A 180 -15.70 8.29 1.80
N LYS A 181 -16.26 8.35 0.58
CA LYS A 181 -15.63 7.90 -0.65
C LYS A 181 -15.92 8.91 -1.76
N LEU A 182 -14.89 9.24 -2.53
CA LEU A 182 -14.95 10.18 -3.63
C LEU A 182 -14.49 9.48 -4.91
N LEU A 183 -15.37 9.47 -5.91
CA LEU A 183 -15.15 8.78 -7.17
C LEU A 183 -14.41 9.71 -8.13
N VAL A 184 -13.31 9.25 -8.71
CA VAL A 184 -12.50 10.03 -9.66
C VAL A 184 -12.85 9.60 -11.07
N VAL A 185 -13.28 10.52 -11.93
CA VAL A 185 -13.72 10.25 -13.30
C VAL A 185 -12.93 11.08 -14.32
N ASP A 186 -12.85 10.59 -15.56
CA ASP A 186 -12.37 11.36 -16.72
C ASP A 186 -13.49 12.18 -17.38
N ASP A 187 -13.14 12.94 -18.44
CA ASP A 187 -14.08 13.79 -19.19
C ASP A 187 -15.23 13.00 -19.86
N HIS A 188 -15.07 11.69 -20.04
CA HIS A 188 -16.09 10.80 -20.62
C HIS A 188 -16.90 10.05 -19.55
N TYR A 189 -16.71 10.41 -18.27
CA TYR A 189 -17.35 9.81 -17.10
C TYR A 189 -16.94 8.34 -16.85
N ASN A 190 -15.75 7.95 -17.31
CA ASN A 190 -15.17 6.66 -16.96
C ASN A 190 -14.52 6.74 -15.58
N LEU A 191 -14.69 5.71 -14.77
CA LEU A 191 -14.06 5.64 -13.46
C LEU A 191 -12.54 5.45 -13.62
N LYS A 192 -11.76 6.36 -13.03
CA LYS A 192 -10.29 6.33 -13.03
C LYS A 192 -9.70 6.09 -11.66
N GLY A 193 -10.45 6.38 -10.60
CA GLY A 193 -9.94 6.20 -9.25
C GLY A 193 -10.98 6.34 -8.15
N LEU A 194 -10.52 6.10 -6.92
CA LEU A 194 -11.30 6.23 -5.70
C LEU A 194 -10.42 6.83 -4.60
N ILE A 195 -10.89 7.89 -3.94
CA ILE A 195 -10.26 8.49 -2.76
C ILE A 195 -11.15 8.22 -1.55
N THR A 196 -10.56 7.83 -0.43
CA THR A 196 -11.31 7.53 0.80
C THR A 196 -10.90 8.43 1.95
N VAL A 197 -11.84 8.75 2.84
CA VAL A 197 -11.56 9.48 4.09
C VAL A 197 -10.50 8.75 4.93
N LYS A 198 -10.50 7.41 4.90
CA LYS A 198 -9.53 6.59 5.62
C LYS A 198 -8.09 6.85 5.14
N ASP A 199 -7.88 7.01 3.84
CA ASP A 199 -6.56 7.30 3.28
C ASP A 199 -6.05 8.69 3.69
N ILE A 200 -6.95 9.68 3.71
CA ILE A 200 -6.64 11.06 4.18
C ILE A 200 -6.27 11.04 5.66
N GLN A 201 -7.07 10.36 6.50
CA GLN A 201 -6.79 10.23 7.93
C GLN A 201 -5.44 9.55 8.19
N LYS A 202 -5.09 8.53 7.40
CA LYS A 202 -3.79 7.85 7.53
C LYS A 202 -2.63 8.74 7.12
N LYS A 203 -2.76 9.56 6.07
CA LYS A 203 -1.75 10.57 5.70
C LYS A 203 -1.50 11.57 6.84
N LEU A 204 -2.56 12.04 7.50
CA LEU A 204 -2.44 12.94 8.66
C LEU A 204 -1.81 12.24 9.87
N LYS A 205 -2.16 10.97 10.12
CA LYS A 205 -1.63 10.18 11.23
C LYS A 205 -0.15 9.81 11.04
N TYR A 206 0.26 9.57 9.79
CA TYR A 206 1.59 9.07 9.43
C TYR A 206 2.23 10.00 8.37
N PRO A 207 2.62 11.23 8.76
CA PRO A 207 3.18 12.20 7.83
C PRO A 207 4.53 11.75 7.24
N ASN A 208 5.28 10.94 8.00
CA ASN A 208 6.61 10.43 7.62
C ASN A 208 6.54 9.06 6.92
N ALA A 209 5.36 8.62 6.48
CA ALA A 209 5.23 7.31 5.82
C ALA A 209 6.10 7.20 4.55
N ALA A 210 6.80 6.08 4.41
CA ALA A 210 7.57 5.75 3.21
C ALA A 210 6.61 5.36 2.08
N LYS A 211 6.41 6.27 1.14
CA LYS A 211 5.47 6.10 0.02
C LYS A 211 6.17 6.11 -1.34
N ASP A 212 5.58 5.42 -2.29
CA ASP A 212 5.97 5.49 -3.70
C ASP A 212 5.36 6.72 -4.40
N ALA A 213 5.65 6.90 -5.69
CA ALA A 213 5.17 8.04 -6.47
C ALA A 213 3.62 8.10 -6.61
N GLN A 214 2.91 7.00 -6.35
CA GLN A 214 1.45 6.92 -6.37
C GLN A 214 0.84 7.09 -4.96
N GLY A 215 1.68 7.36 -3.95
CA GLY A 215 1.25 7.53 -2.56
C GLY A 215 0.97 6.22 -1.83
N ARG A 216 1.39 5.06 -2.39
CA ARG A 216 1.24 3.75 -1.73
C ARG A 216 2.40 3.49 -0.81
N LEU A 217 2.18 2.77 0.30
CA LEU A 217 3.28 2.36 1.18
C LEU A 217 4.33 1.55 0.41
N ARG A 218 5.60 1.76 0.71
CA ARG A 218 6.70 1.00 0.13
C ARG A 218 6.79 -0.40 0.75
N ALA A 219 7.08 -1.39 -0.08
CA ALA A 219 7.24 -2.78 0.34
C ALA A 219 8.47 -3.40 -0.33
N GLY A 220 9.24 -4.18 0.42
CA GLY A 220 10.22 -5.09 -0.13
C GLY A 220 9.79 -6.55 0.04
N ALA A 221 10.43 -7.44 -0.72
CA ALA A 221 10.25 -8.88 -0.59
C ALA A 221 11.57 -9.60 -0.87
N ALA A 222 11.77 -10.75 -0.24
CA ALA A 222 12.97 -11.55 -0.41
C ALA A 222 12.77 -12.62 -1.49
N ILE A 223 13.82 -12.93 -2.24
CA ILE A 223 13.87 -14.08 -3.14
C ILE A 223 15.12 -14.89 -2.87
N GLY A 224 15.11 -16.18 -3.22
CA GLY A 224 16.33 -16.98 -3.19
C GLY A 224 17.25 -16.68 -4.37
N ALA A 225 18.44 -17.29 -4.38
CA ALA A 225 19.36 -17.25 -5.51
C ALA A 225 19.18 -18.42 -6.50
N THR A 226 18.35 -19.41 -6.17
CA THR A 226 18.18 -20.65 -6.93
C THR A 226 16.72 -21.09 -6.98
N GLY A 227 16.34 -21.87 -7.98
CA GLY A 227 14.99 -22.44 -8.08
C GLY A 227 13.97 -21.46 -8.67
N ASP A 228 12.92 -21.18 -7.91
CA ASP A 228 11.72 -20.40 -8.30
C ASP A 228 11.93 -18.87 -8.32
N PHE A 229 13.16 -18.38 -8.10
CA PHE A 229 13.44 -16.96 -7.88
C PHE A 229 12.97 -16.04 -9.01
N LEU A 230 13.05 -16.48 -10.28
CA LEU A 230 12.58 -15.72 -11.44
C LEU A 230 11.07 -15.61 -11.48
N GLU A 231 10.35 -16.71 -11.26
CA GLU A 231 8.89 -16.75 -11.21
C GLU A 231 8.38 -15.89 -10.05
N ARG A 232 9.01 -16.04 -8.87
CA ARG A 232 8.73 -15.23 -7.69
C ARG A 232 8.93 -13.75 -7.96
N ALA A 233 10.08 -13.36 -8.52
CA ALA A 233 10.35 -11.97 -8.86
C ALA A 233 9.31 -11.40 -9.85
N GLN A 234 8.90 -12.17 -10.86
CA GLN A 234 7.88 -11.75 -11.82
C GLN A 234 6.54 -11.48 -11.13
N GLU A 235 6.08 -12.37 -10.26
CA GLU A 235 4.80 -12.18 -9.57
C GLU A 235 4.87 -11.00 -8.58
N LEU A 236 5.97 -10.84 -7.83
CA LEU A 236 6.17 -9.69 -6.94
C LEU A 236 6.18 -8.35 -7.71
N VAL A 237 6.81 -8.32 -8.89
CA VAL A 237 6.81 -7.13 -9.77
C VAL A 237 5.41 -6.83 -10.30
N ARG A 238 4.61 -7.86 -10.64
CA ARG A 238 3.20 -7.65 -11.00
C ARG A 238 2.41 -6.99 -9.87
N ARG A 239 2.71 -7.33 -8.61
CA ARG A 239 2.15 -6.71 -7.40
C ARG A 239 2.81 -5.39 -7.00
N LYS A 240 3.72 -4.86 -7.83
CA LYS A 240 4.36 -3.54 -7.64
C LYS A 240 5.19 -3.46 -6.36
N VAL A 241 5.92 -4.54 -6.02
CA VAL A 241 6.97 -4.48 -5.00
C VAL A 241 8.00 -3.39 -5.36
N ASP A 242 8.54 -2.69 -4.36
CA ASP A 242 9.48 -1.58 -4.58
C ASP A 242 10.94 -2.07 -4.61
N VAL A 243 11.28 -3.06 -3.77
CA VAL A 243 12.62 -3.64 -3.66
C VAL A 243 12.54 -5.16 -3.59
N ILE A 244 13.45 -5.82 -4.30
CA ILE A 244 13.68 -7.26 -4.16
C ILE A 244 15.03 -7.46 -3.49
N ALA A 245 15.05 -8.22 -2.39
CA ALA A 245 16.27 -8.61 -1.69
C ALA A 245 16.62 -10.06 -2.09
N ILE A 246 17.81 -10.28 -2.64
CA ILE A 246 18.30 -11.64 -2.89
C ILE A 246 18.89 -12.16 -1.57
N ASP A 247 18.22 -13.13 -0.98
CA ASP A 247 18.58 -13.71 0.31
C ASP A 247 19.36 -15.02 0.11
N THR A 248 20.66 -14.97 0.42
CA THR A 248 21.57 -16.11 0.40
C THR A 248 22.61 -15.98 1.53
N ALA A 249 22.93 -17.10 2.19
CA ALA A 249 23.98 -17.12 3.21
C ALA A 249 25.40 -16.98 2.62
N HIS A 250 25.56 -17.34 1.35
CA HIS A 250 26.82 -17.19 0.61
C HIS A 250 26.51 -16.93 -0.87
N ALA A 251 27.17 -15.94 -1.46
CA ALA A 251 27.08 -15.59 -2.87
C ALA A 251 28.31 -16.09 -3.63
#